data_AF-A0A967SSH6-F1
#
_entry.id   AF-A0A967SSH6-F1
#
_cell.length_a   1.000
_cell.length_b   1.000
_cell.length_c   1.000
_cell.angle_alpha   90.00
_cell.angle_beta   90.00
_cell.angle_gamma   90.00
#
_symmetry.space_group_name_H-M   'P 1'
#
loop_
_entity.id
_entity.type
_entity.pdbx_description
1 polymer ?
#
loop_
_entity_poly.entity_id
_entity_poly.type
_entity_poly.pdbx_seq_one_letter_code
_entity_poly.pdbx_strand_id
1 'polypeptide(L)'
;LPDHGELWSKAWKYEKHANTISLWTHGDQLNYRFAKHIELDGPKIHITYELESLEEVPFEYIWSAHPLLDIAEGDQLLLPDEISEVLLNWASDPNVGDLGDRLTWPRILGNNSNIDFNYVQNKSSEFAAKVFTDRMRNGKAGFYKQHTDET
;
A
#
# COMPACT_ATOMS: atom_id res chain seq x y z
N LEU A 1 -10.95 -14.76 9.93
CA LEU A 1 -9.78 -14.71 9.02
C LEU A 1 -8.56 -14.18 9.79
N PRO A 2 -7.34 -14.65 9.49
CA PRO A 2 -6.12 -14.13 10.11
C PRO A 2 -5.83 -12.69 9.67
N ASP A 3 -4.88 -12.05 10.34
CA ASP A 3 -4.35 -10.75 9.91
C ASP A 3 -3.87 -10.85 8.45
N HIS A 4 -4.25 -9.87 7.62
CA HIS A 4 -4.06 -9.84 6.17
C HIS A 4 -4.80 -10.92 5.35
N GLY A 5 -5.77 -11.61 5.94
CA GLY A 5 -6.57 -12.63 5.26
C GLY A 5 -5.79 -13.92 4.99
N GLU A 6 -6.41 -14.88 4.32
CA GLU A 6 -5.87 -16.24 4.21
C GLU A 6 -4.88 -16.45 3.06
N LEU A 7 -4.70 -15.49 2.15
CA LEU A 7 -3.98 -15.72 0.88
C LEU A 7 -2.47 -15.45 0.93
N TRP A 8 -2.02 -14.54 1.78
CA TRP A 8 -0.64 -14.00 1.73
C TRP A 8 0.45 -15.03 2.03
N SER A 9 0.13 -16.07 2.81
CA SER A 9 1.04 -17.16 3.17
C SER A 9 0.85 -18.43 2.34
N LYS A 10 -0.11 -18.45 1.40
CA LYS A 10 -0.45 -19.64 0.61
C LYS A 10 0.45 -19.79 -0.62
N ALA A 11 0.59 -21.04 -1.07
CA ALA A 11 1.16 -21.33 -2.38
C ALA A 11 0.14 -20.99 -3.48
N TRP A 12 0.62 -20.42 -4.58
CA TRP A 12 -0.20 -20.06 -5.73
C TRP A 12 0.14 -20.98 -6.90
N LYS A 13 -0.88 -21.40 -7.64
CA LYS A 13 -0.69 -21.95 -8.97
C LYS A 13 -0.34 -20.80 -9.91
N TYR A 14 0.45 -21.07 -10.93
CA TYR A 14 0.81 -20.05 -11.89
C TYR A 14 1.06 -20.62 -13.28
N GLU A 15 0.86 -19.76 -14.26
CA GLU A 15 1.25 -19.95 -15.66
C GLU A 15 2.08 -18.74 -16.08
N LYS A 16 3.16 -19.01 -16.81
CA LYS A 16 4.08 -17.98 -17.29
C LYS A 16 4.09 -17.99 -18.81
N HIS A 17 4.03 -16.80 -19.40
CA HIS A 17 4.33 -16.57 -20.80
C HIS A 17 5.52 -15.61 -20.92
N ALA A 18 5.80 -15.07 -22.11
CA ALA A 18 7.00 -14.26 -22.35
C ALA A 18 7.09 -13.06 -21.38
N ASN A 19 6.07 -12.19 -21.37
CA ASN A 19 6.05 -10.95 -20.59
C ASN A 19 4.96 -10.92 -19.51
N THR A 20 4.27 -12.05 -19.29
CA THR A 20 3.16 -12.15 -18.36
C THR A 20 3.27 -13.35 -17.44
N ILE A 21 2.76 -13.19 -16.23
CA ILE A 21 2.53 -14.29 -15.30
C ILE A 21 1.13 -14.17 -14.70
N SER A 22 0.36 -15.26 -14.82
CA SER A 22 -0.98 -15.38 -14.26
C SER A 22 -0.88 -16.31 -13.07
N LEU A 23 -1.33 -15.88 -11.90
CA LEU A 23 -1.31 -16.68 -10.68
C LEU A 23 -2.69 -16.75 -10.06
N TRP A 24 -3.05 -17.89 -9.49
CA TRP A 24 -4.32 -18.06 -8.80
C TRP A 24 -4.23 -19.01 -7.60
N THR A 25 -5.15 -18.81 -6.67
CA THR A 25 -5.37 -19.65 -5.49
C THR A 25 -6.85 -19.60 -5.10
N HIS A 26 -7.25 -20.42 -4.13
CA HIS A 26 -8.59 -20.41 -3.56
C HIS A 26 -8.54 -20.05 -2.07
N GLY A 27 -9.62 -19.47 -1.56
CA GLY A 27 -9.84 -19.37 -0.10
C GLY A 27 -10.04 -20.76 0.51
N ASP A 28 -9.68 -20.90 1.80
CA ASP A 28 -9.95 -22.12 2.59
C ASP A 28 -11.21 -21.95 3.44
N GLN A 29 -11.39 -20.77 4.07
CA GLN A 29 -12.55 -20.49 4.93
C GLN A 29 -13.77 -20.03 4.14
N LEU A 30 -13.55 -19.29 3.05
CA LEU A 30 -14.59 -18.87 2.10
C LEU A 30 -14.27 -19.47 0.73
N ASN A 31 -15.30 -19.95 0.04
CA ASN A 31 -15.16 -20.53 -1.28
C ASN A 31 -15.09 -19.43 -2.35
N TYR A 32 -13.88 -19.01 -2.68
CA TYR A 32 -13.63 -18.08 -3.79
C TYR A 32 -12.33 -18.43 -4.49
N ARG A 33 -12.21 -17.99 -5.74
CA ARG A 33 -10.95 -17.98 -6.47
C ARG A 33 -10.41 -16.56 -6.49
N PHE A 34 -9.12 -16.41 -6.21
CA PHE A 34 -8.42 -15.13 -6.34
C PHE A 34 -7.26 -15.27 -7.32
N ALA A 35 -7.17 -14.35 -8.27
CA ALA A 35 -6.14 -14.35 -9.29
C ALA A 35 -5.46 -12.98 -9.43
N LYS A 36 -4.20 -13.01 -9.85
CA LYS A 36 -3.44 -11.83 -10.27
C LYS A 36 -2.79 -12.11 -11.62
N HIS A 37 -2.94 -11.18 -12.54
CA HIS A 37 -2.30 -11.19 -13.85
C HIS A 37 -1.29 -10.05 -13.86
N ILE A 38 -0.02 -10.39 -13.99
CA ILE A 38 1.09 -9.44 -13.94
C ILE A 38 1.69 -9.38 -15.34
N GLU A 39 1.78 -8.18 -15.90
CA GLU A 39 2.36 -7.90 -17.22
C GLU A 39 3.43 -6.82 -17.12
N LEU A 40 4.51 -6.98 -17.88
CA LEU A 40 5.52 -5.95 -18.08
C LEU A 40 5.24 -5.17 -19.37
N ASP A 41 5.07 -3.86 -19.25
CA ASP A 41 4.98 -2.92 -20.37
C ASP A 41 6.11 -1.89 -20.26
N GLY A 42 7.25 -2.20 -20.87
CA GLY A 42 8.48 -1.42 -20.74
C GLY A 42 8.91 -1.29 -19.27
N PRO A 43 8.99 -0.07 -18.69
CA PRO A 43 9.33 0.14 -17.29
C PRO A 43 8.13 -0.04 -16.33
N LYS A 44 6.92 -0.30 -16.84
CA LYS A 44 5.70 -0.39 -16.04
C LYS A 44 5.35 -1.85 -15.74
N ILE A 45 4.84 -2.07 -14.53
CA ILE A 45 4.21 -3.34 -14.15
C ILE A 45 2.71 -3.09 -14.06
N HIS A 46 1.94 -3.81 -14.86
CA HIS A 46 0.49 -3.85 -14.75
C HIS A 46 0.08 -5.08 -13.96
N ILE A 47 -0.66 -4.88 -12.87
CA ILE A 47 -1.21 -5.99 -12.08
C ILE A 47 -2.73 -5.88 -12.05
N THR A 48 -3.39 -6.85 -12.67
CA THR A 48 -4.85 -6.97 -12.66
C THR A 48 -5.25 -8.04 -11.65
N TYR A 49 -6.12 -7.68 -10.72
CA TYR A 49 -6.63 -8.59 -9.70
C TYR A 49 -8.06 -9.02 -10.02
N GLU A 50 -8.38 -10.28 -9.78
CA GLU A 50 -9.70 -10.86 -9.98
C GLU A 50 -10.08 -11.66 -8.73
N LEU A 51 -11.30 -11.42 -8.24
CA LEU A 51 -11.92 -12.18 -7.15
C LEU A 51 -13.25 -12.73 -7.67
N GLU A 52 -13.39 -14.05 -7.63
CA GLU A 52 -14.59 -14.78 -8.03
C GLU A 52 -15.16 -15.51 -6.82
N SER A 53 -16.34 -15.07 -6.34
CA SER A 53 -17.08 -15.81 -5.32
C SER A 53 -17.66 -17.09 -5.91
N LEU A 54 -17.36 -18.23 -5.29
CA LEU A 54 -17.91 -19.54 -5.61
C LEU A 54 -18.93 -19.99 -4.54
N GLU A 55 -19.28 -19.11 -3.61
CA GLU A 55 -20.36 -19.28 -2.64
C GLU A 55 -21.74 -19.08 -3.30
N GLU A 56 -22.76 -19.74 -2.74
CA GLU A 56 -24.15 -19.49 -3.13
C GLU A 56 -24.64 -18.09 -2.70
N VAL A 57 -24.04 -17.54 -1.64
CA VAL A 57 -24.40 -16.23 -1.06
C VAL A 57 -23.18 -15.30 -1.13
N PRO A 58 -23.36 -14.04 -1.58
CA PRO A 58 -22.26 -13.06 -1.59
C PRO A 58 -21.67 -12.80 -0.21
N PHE A 59 -20.37 -12.50 -0.16
CA PHE A 59 -19.67 -12.08 1.05
C PHE A 59 -19.02 -10.70 0.85
N GLU A 60 -18.83 -9.98 1.97
CA GLU A 60 -18.12 -8.72 1.99
C GLU A 60 -16.61 -8.94 1.96
N TYR A 61 -15.88 -8.13 1.21
CA TYR A 61 -14.43 -8.23 1.11
C TYR A 61 -13.77 -6.85 1.09
N ILE A 62 -12.52 -6.83 1.53
CA ILE A 62 -11.57 -5.74 1.30
C ILE A 62 -10.33 -6.33 0.65
N TRP A 63 -9.77 -5.58 -0.29
CA TRP A 63 -8.52 -5.95 -0.94
C TRP A 63 -7.58 -4.76 -0.94
N SER A 64 -6.31 -5.02 -0.64
CA SER A 64 -5.22 -4.07 -0.77
C SER A 64 -3.98 -4.79 -1.24
N ALA A 65 -3.22 -4.18 -2.14
CA ALA A 65 -1.82 -4.54 -2.32
C ALA A 65 -1.02 -4.11 -1.08
N HIS A 66 0.09 -4.81 -0.79
CA HIS A 66 0.99 -4.48 0.32
C HIS A 66 2.46 -4.41 -0.17
N PRO A 67 2.78 -3.60 -1.21
CA PRO A 67 4.12 -3.53 -1.74
C PRO A 67 5.09 -2.91 -0.73
N LEU A 68 6.32 -3.42 -0.71
CA LEU A 68 7.46 -2.76 -0.10
C LEU A 68 8.28 -2.16 -1.24
N LEU A 69 8.44 -0.84 -1.22
CA LEU A 69 9.19 -0.12 -2.23
C LEU A 69 10.61 0.13 -1.73
N ASP A 70 11.57 0.05 -2.63
CA ASP A 70 12.95 0.43 -2.36
C ASP A 70 13.06 1.96 -2.34
N ILE A 71 13.45 2.53 -1.20
CA ILE A 71 13.51 3.98 -0.95
C ILE A 71 14.88 4.41 -0.44
N ALA A 72 15.27 5.62 -0.79
CA ALA A 72 16.48 6.31 -0.31
C ALA A 72 16.12 7.64 0.38
N GLU A 73 17.01 8.13 1.24
CA GLU A 73 16.86 9.45 1.87
C GLU A 73 16.68 10.53 0.80
N GLY A 74 15.70 11.41 0.98
CA GLY A 74 15.37 12.48 0.02
C GLY A 74 14.38 12.07 -1.07
N ASP A 75 14.12 10.78 -1.28
CA ASP A 75 13.04 10.33 -2.16
C ASP A 75 11.70 10.93 -1.69
N GLN A 76 10.84 11.30 -2.63
CA GLN A 76 9.60 12.00 -2.33
C GLN A 76 8.39 11.09 -2.54
N LEU A 77 7.57 10.94 -1.51
CA LEU A 77 6.23 10.37 -1.61
C LEU A 77 5.32 11.38 -2.34
N LEU A 78 4.78 10.94 -3.48
CA LEU A 78 3.85 11.71 -4.29
C LEU A 78 2.42 11.26 -3.97
N LEU A 79 1.67 12.15 -3.30
CA LEU A 79 0.24 12.00 -3.07
C LEU A 79 -0.52 13.10 -3.83
N PRO A 80 -1.80 12.89 -4.17
CA PRO A 80 -2.63 13.95 -4.72
C PRO A 80 -2.71 15.16 -3.78
N ASP A 81 -2.72 16.38 -4.32
CA ASP A 81 -2.76 17.63 -3.54
C ASP A 81 -4.00 17.77 -2.63
N GLU A 82 -5.04 16.96 -2.86
CA GLU A 82 -6.24 16.93 -2.00
C GLU A 82 -5.98 16.29 -0.62
N ILE A 83 -4.84 15.65 -0.41
CA ILE A 83 -4.48 15.02 0.85
C ILE A 83 -3.82 16.03 1.78
N SER A 84 -4.62 16.60 2.68
CA SER A 84 -4.15 17.50 3.75
C SER A 84 -4.15 16.86 5.14
N GLU A 85 -4.78 15.69 5.30
CA GLU A 85 -4.91 14.99 6.57
C GLU A 85 -4.81 13.48 6.39
N VAL A 86 -4.38 12.80 7.44
CA VAL A 86 -4.33 11.34 7.52
C VAL A 86 -4.89 10.85 8.85
N LEU A 87 -5.46 9.64 8.85
CA LEU A 87 -5.88 8.91 10.03
C LEU A 87 -4.70 8.11 10.58
N LEU A 88 -4.41 8.29 11.87
CA LEU A 88 -3.38 7.53 12.57
C LEU A 88 -3.89 6.13 12.90
N ASN A 89 -3.18 5.10 12.43
CA ASN A 89 -3.41 3.73 12.89
C ASN A 89 -2.42 3.34 13.98
N TRP A 90 -1.16 3.74 13.86
CA TRP A 90 -0.11 3.43 14.83
C TRP A 90 1.11 4.32 14.59
N ALA A 91 1.83 4.68 15.65
CA ALA A 91 3.14 5.33 15.59
C ALA A 91 4.09 4.72 16.62
N SER A 92 5.40 4.77 16.33
CA SER A 92 6.45 4.35 17.26
C SER A 92 6.59 5.30 18.45
N ASP A 93 6.26 6.58 18.28
CA ASP A 93 6.18 7.57 19.35
C ASP A 93 4.71 7.76 19.78
N PRO A 94 4.35 7.43 21.03
CA PRO A 94 2.98 7.58 21.51
C PRO A 94 2.52 9.05 21.64
N ASN A 95 3.43 10.03 21.59
CA ASN A 95 3.06 11.44 21.66
C ASN A 95 2.48 11.99 20.34
N VAL A 96 2.51 11.18 19.26
CA VAL A 96 1.94 11.56 17.97
C VAL A 96 0.41 11.64 18.02
N GLY A 97 -0.21 10.73 18.77
CA GLY A 97 -1.67 10.64 18.90
C GLY A 97 -2.15 9.21 19.15
N ASP A 98 -3.45 9.06 19.27
CA ASP A 98 -4.15 7.80 19.47
C ASP A 98 -4.69 7.21 18.15
N LEU A 99 -5.02 5.91 18.18
CA LEU A 99 -5.68 5.23 17.07
C LEU A 99 -6.97 5.98 16.66
N GLY A 100 -7.03 6.40 15.40
CA GLY A 100 -8.17 7.11 14.83
C GLY A 100 -8.03 8.63 14.81
N ASP A 101 -6.98 9.20 15.41
CA ASP A 101 -6.72 10.64 15.35
C ASP A 101 -6.47 11.11 13.91
N ARG A 102 -6.92 12.33 13.61
CA ARG A 102 -6.64 13.01 12.34
C ARG A 102 -5.44 13.92 12.52
N LEU A 103 -4.39 13.66 11.74
CA LEU A 103 -3.13 14.40 11.75
C LEU A 103 -2.99 15.21 10.46
N THR A 104 -2.46 16.42 10.58
CA THR A 104 -2.15 17.26 9.41
C THR A 104 -1.02 16.64 8.59
N TRP A 105 -1.29 16.36 7.32
CA TRP A 105 -0.29 15.87 6.37
C TRP A 105 0.37 17.05 5.64
N PRO A 106 1.70 17.02 5.36
CA PRO A 106 2.69 16.00 5.69
C PRO A 106 3.35 16.19 7.07
N ARG A 107 2.80 17.05 7.93
CA ARG A 107 3.42 17.45 9.21
C ARG A 107 2.76 16.75 10.40
N ILE A 108 2.79 15.42 10.40
CA ILE A 108 2.08 14.60 11.40
C ILE A 108 2.66 14.75 12.83
N LEU A 109 3.86 15.30 12.96
CA LEU A 109 4.51 15.63 14.25
C LEU A 109 4.27 17.09 14.69
N GLY A 110 3.36 17.79 14.03
CA GLY A 110 3.06 19.20 14.26
C GLY A 110 4.04 20.17 13.62
N ASN A 111 3.66 21.45 13.60
CA ASN A 111 4.38 22.51 12.88
C ASN A 111 5.76 22.86 13.46
N ASN A 112 6.04 22.45 14.70
CA ASN A 112 7.35 22.68 15.33
C ASN A 112 8.38 21.61 14.95
N SER A 113 7.95 20.52 14.31
CA SER A 113 8.85 19.50 13.79
C SER A 113 9.38 19.91 12.42
N ASN A 114 10.69 19.74 12.22
CA ASN A 114 11.31 19.95 10.92
C ASN A 114 11.08 18.79 9.94
N ILE A 115 10.43 17.69 10.38
CA ILE A 115 10.20 16.51 9.56
C ILE A 115 9.01 16.77 8.62
N ASP A 116 9.24 16.55 7.33
CA ASP A 116 8.23 16.57 6.27
C ASP A 116 8.04 15.14 5.75
N PHE A 117 6.87 14.55 6.00
CA PHE A 117 6.59 13.16 5.62
C PHE A 117 6.32 12.96 4.13
N ASN A 118 6.35 14.03 3.31
CA ASN A 118 6.48 13.86 1.88
C ASN A 118 7.87 13.35 1.47
N TYR A 119 8.88 13.44 2.34
CA TYR A 119 10.24 13.03 2.01
C TYR A 119 10.70 11.90 2.91
N VAL A 120 11.43 10.95 2.33
CA VAL A 120 12.07 9.87 3.07
C VAL A 120 13.21 10.45 3.90
N GLN A 121 13.12 10.23 5.21
CA GLN A 121 14.10 10.74 6.17
C GLN A 121 15.36 9.87 6.21
N ASN A 122 16.40 10.38 6.87
CA ASN A 122 17.59 9.58 7.15
C ASN A 122 17.23 8.34 7.97
N LYS A 123 17.94 7.22 7.73
CA LYS A 123 17.71 5.96 8.46
C LYS A 123 17.88 6.09 9.98
N SER A 124 18.61 7.09 10.46
CA SER A 124 18.78 7.38 11.89
C SER A 124 17.60 8.14 12.52
N SER A 125 16.55 8.47 11.77
CA SER A 125 15.38 9.16 12.32
C SER A 125 14.54 8.30 13.26
N GLU A 126 14.75 6.97 13.27
CA GLU A 126 14.15 6.00 14.23
C GLU A 126 12.63 6.17 14.46
N PHE A 127 11.91 6.57 13.42
CA PHE A 127 10.47 6.84 13.49
C PHE A 127 9.72 5.98 12.48
N ALA A 128 8.58 5.45 12.90
CA ALA A 128 7.64 4.76 12.02
C ALA A 128 6.21 5.15 12.37
N ALA A 129 5.38 5.36 11.35
CA ALA A 129 3.95 5.53 11.50
C ALA A 129 3.20 4.76 10.41
N LYS A 130 2.04 4.20 10.77
CA LYS A 130 1.05 3.65 9.86
C LYS A 130 -0.12 4.60 9.84
N VAL A 131 -0.37 5.20 8.68
CA VAL A 131 -1.43 6.19 8.48
C VAL A 131 -2.26 5.84 7.25
N PHE A 132 -3.49 6.34 7.20
CA PHE A 132 -4.40 6.14 6.07
C PHE A 132 -4.98 7.48 5.62
N THR A 133 -5.14 7.68 4.32
CA THR A 133 -5.90 8.82 3.80
C THR A 133 -7.39 8.50 3.77
N ASP A 134 -8.23 9.52 3.65
CA ASP A 134 -9.59 9.31 3.16
C ASP A 134 -9.58 8.87 1.68
N ARG A 135 -10.77 8.58 1.15
CA ARG A 135 -10.93 8.17 -0.26
C ARG A 135 -10.46 9.28 -1.20
N MET A 136 -9.45 8.97 -2.01
CA MET A 136 -8.97 9.84 -3.08
C MET A 136 -9.95 9.90 -4.26
N ARG A 137 -10.04 11.05 -4.94
CA ARG A 137 -10.76 11.22 -6.22
C ARG A 137 -10.13 10.39 -7.33
N ASN A 138 -8.80 10.37 -7.37
CA ASN A 138 -8.00 9.52 -8.25
C ASN A 138 -7.06 8.69 -7.37
N GLY A 139 -7.26 7.37 -7.32
CA GLY A 139 -6.43 6.45 -6.54
C GLY A 139 -5.04 6.28 -7.14
N LYS A 140 -4.17 7.28 -6.95
CA LYS A 140 -2.79 7.31 -7.43
C LYS A 140 -1.89 7.78 -6.30
N ALA A 141 -0.77 7.08 -6.14
CA ALA A 141 0.35 7.50 -5.31
C ALA A 141 1.63 7.02 -6.02
N GLY A 142 2.75 7.65 -5.73
CA GLY A 142 4.03 7.28 -6.32
C GLY A 142 5.19 7.69 -5.44
N PHE A 143 6.40 7.38 -5.89
CA PHE A 143 7.63 7.90 -5.32
C PHE A 143 8.46 8.51 -6.42
N TYR A 144 9.00 9.70 -6.18
CA TYR A 144 10.07 10.24 -6.99
C TYR A 144 11.41 9.84 -6.37
N LYS A 145 12.24 9.11 -7.13
CA LYS A 145 13.57 8.67 -6.73
C LYS A 145 14.59 9.77 -7.05
N GLN A 146 15.05 10.49 -6.04
CA GLN A 146 15.85 11.70 -6.24
C GLN A 146 17.21 11.39 -6.88
N HIS A 147 17.79 10.24 -6.55
CA HIS A 147 19.11 9.84 -7.05
C HIS A 147 19.11 9.38 -8.51
N THR A 148 17.99 8.85 -9.00
CA THR A 148 17.87 8.33 -10.37
C THR A 148 17.04 9.22 -11.28
N ASP A 149 16.36 10.24 -10.74
CA ASP A 149 15.45 11.14 -11.48
C ASP A 149 14.30 10.36 -12.16
N GLU A 150 13.62 9.52 -11.37
CA GLU A 150 12.58 8.59 -11.84
C GLU A 150 11.29 8.72 -11.00
N THR A 151 10.13 8.50 -11.63
CA THR A 151 8.80 8.42 -11.00
C THR A 151 8.07 7.14 -11.39
#